data_AF-A0A962DFZ5-F1
#
_entry.id   AF-A0A962DFZ5-F1
#
_cell.length_a   1.000
_cell.length_b   1.000
_cell.length_c   1.000
_cell.angle_alpha   90.00
_cell.angle_beta   90.00
_cell.angle_gamma   90.00
#
_symmetry.space_group_name_H-M   'P 1'
#
loop_
_entity.id
_entity.type
_entity.pdbx_description
1 polymer ?
#
loop_
_entity_poly.entity_id
_entity_poly.type
_entity_poly.pdbx_seq_one_letter_code
_entity_poly.pdbx_strand_id
1 'polypeptide(L)'
;MSKTFKLALFGNPVSHSLSPKIHQNFAEQFDLKIQYDLIQVESENLHQTVIDFSKNGGHGANVTLPHKQQVIDSIENISETAKQAHAVNTLYLDVEGQICGENTDGIGFINDLSNRCHIDCNGKNILILGAGGAAQGIVPEIMKNKPKSLVITNRSIEKAEKIAVSNNSKAMTFEQLKDFNQSFDLIIHASSLGHKGQTLKFKQQHIHSKTQGYDLSYGKAAQPFLDFCDSMKIQSYDGIGMLIEQAAAAFEIWFGVKPETHTIFQKLEK
;
A
#
# COMPACT_ATOMS: atom_id res chain seq x y z
N MET A 1 5.19 -36.17 -4.60
CA MET A 1 5.03 -35.11 -3.59
C MET A 1 4.57 -33.85 -4.32
N SER A 2 3.50 -33.20 -3.87
CA SER A 2 3.04 -31.92 -4.44
C SER A 2 4.15 -30.87 -4.33
N LYS A 3 4.44 -30.12 -5.40
CA LYS A 3 5.42 -29.02 -5.40
C LYS A 3 5.06 -27.99 -4.32
N THR A 4 6.04 -27.56 -3.54
CA THR A 4 5.89 -26.42 -2.60
C THR A 4 6.51 -25.18 -3.22
N PHE A 5 5.74 -24.09 -3.32
CA PHE A 5 6.20 -22.82 -3.85
C PHE A 5 6.84 -21.97 -2.75
N LYS A 6 8.07 -21.51 -2.95
CA LYS A 6 8.79 -20.66 -1.99
C LYS A 6 8.47 -19.21 -2.26
N LEU A 7 7.87 -18.55 -1.27
CA LEU A 7 7.57 -17.13 -1.26
C LEU A 7 8.33 -16.47 -0.11
N ALA A 8 8.53 -15.15 -0.19
CA ALA A 8 9.17 -14.42 0.89
C ALA A 8 8.62 -12.99 1.05
N LEU A 9 8.93 -12.37 2.19
CA LEU A 9 8.88 -10.92 2.38
C LEU A 9 10.27 -10.41 2.75
N PHE A 10 10.81 -9.51 1.93
CA PHE A 10 12.05 -8.78 2.23
C PHE A 10 11.73 -7.44 2.91
N GLY A 11 12.43 -7.13 4.00
CA GLY A 11 12.25 -5.85 4.69
C GLY A 11 13.13 -5.74 5.94
N ASN A 12 13.00 -4.63 6.66
CA ASN A 12 13.64 -4.45 7.96
C ASN A 12 12.88 -3.44 8.84
N PRO A 13 12.20 -3.87 9.93
CA PRO A 13 11.94 -5.26 10.35
C PRO A 13 10.75 -5.89 9.62
N VAL A 14 10.62 -7.22 9.68
CA VAL A 14 9.50 -7.97 9.04
C VAL A 14 8.75 -8.93 9.98
N SER A 15 9.23 -9.14 11.21
CA SER A 15 8.70 -10.14 12.15
C SER A 15 7.22 -10.00 12.50
N HIS A 16 6.65 -8.79 12.37
CA HIS A 16 5.24 -8.51 12.67
C HIS A 16 4.31 -8.63 11.46
N SER A 17 4.83 -9.05 10.29
CA SER A 17 4.04 -9.09 9.08
C SER A 17 2.93 -10.14 9.14
N LEU A 18 1.73 -9.76 8.70
CA LEU A 18 0.60 -10.66 8.53
C LEU A 18 0.62 -11.39 7.18
N SER A 19 1.52 -11.02 6.25
CA SER A 19 1.61 -11.61 4.90
C SER A 19 1.69 -13.14 4.90
N PRO A 20 2.46 -13.82 5.78
CA PRO A 20 2.49 -15.28 5.79
C PRO A 20 1.10 -15.89 6.05
N LYS A 21 0.35 -15.37 7.03
CA LYS A 21 -1.00 -15.86 7.36
C LYS A 21 -1.98 -15.58 6.21
N ILE A 22 -1.88 -14.42 5.58
CA ILE A 22 -2.74 -14.04 4.44
C ILE A 22 -2.49 -14.98 3.24
N HIS A 23 -1.25 -15.11 2.80
CA HIS A 23 -0.90 -15.95 1.65
C HIS A 23 -1.17 -17.44 1.90
N GLN A 24 -1.00 -17.91 3.14
CA GLN A 24 -1.38 -19.28 3.50
C GLN A 24 -2.88 -19.53 3.32
N ASN A 25 -3.72 -18.57 3.72
CA ASN A 25 -5.16 -18.67 3.52
C ASN A 25 -5.56 -18.59 2.04
N PHE A 26 -4.86 -17.79 1.23
CA PHE A 26 -5.07 -17.79 -0.22
C PHE A 26 -4.67 -19.11 -0.87
N ALA A 27 -3.53 -19.69 -0.48
CA ALA A 27 -3.08 -20.97 -1.01
C ALA A 27 -4.06 -22.12 -0.72
N GLU A 28 -4.68 -22.13 0.45
CA GLU A 28 -5.72 -23.10 0.83
C GLU A 28 -6.95 -23.05 -0.08
N GLN A 29 -7.29 -21.89 -0.67
CA GLN A 29 -8.44 -21.78 -1.58
C GLN A 29 -8.24 -22.51 -2.91
N PHE A 30 -6.98 -22.81 -3.27
CA PHE A 30 -6.59 -23.38 -4.55
C PHE A 30 -5.79 -24.69 -4.43
N ASP A 31 -5.80 -25.32 -3.26
CA ASP A 31 -5.02 -26.53 -2.96
C ASP A 31 -3.51 -26.38 -3.24
N LEU A 32 -2.99 -25.15 -3.11
CA LEU A 32 -1.57 -24.84 -3.32
C LEU A 32 -0.79 -25.04 -2.02
N LYS A 33 0.44 -25.56 -2.15
CA LYS A 33 1.39 -25.61 -1.03
C LYS A 33 2.41 -24.50 -1.19
N ILE A 34 2.45 -23.62 -0.21
CA ILE A 34 3.43 -22.53 -0.15
C ILE A 34 4.29 -22.64 1.11
N GLN A 35 5.48 -22.08 1.04
CA GLN A 35 6.30 -21.70 2.19
C GLN A 35 6.52 -20.20 2.06
N TYR A 36 6.12 -19.40 3.05
CA TYR A 36 6.27 -17.95 3.02
C TYR A 36 7.22 -17.50 4.13
N ASP A 37 8.44 -17.12 3.75
CA ASP A 37 9.50 -16.76 4.69
C ASP A 37 9.56 -15.25 4.94
N LEU A 38 9.81 -14.86 6.18
CA LEU A 38 10.10 -13.46 6.56
C LEU A 38 11.61 -13.28 6.57
N ILE A 39 12.15 -12.59 5.57
CA ILE A 39 13.59 -12.40 5.39
C ILE A 39 13.94 -10.97 5.77
N GLN A 40 14.44 -10.81 7.00
CA GLN A 40 15.01 -9.54 7.44
C GLN A 40 16.37 -9.34 6.77
N VAL A 41 16.53 -8.23 6.05
CA VAL A 41 17.74 -7.96 5.27
C VAL A 41 18.11 -6.49 5.40
N GLU A 42 19.41 -6.20 5.53
CA GLU A 42 19.92 -4.83 5.50
C GLU A 42 20.06 -4.34 4.05
N SER A 43 19.97 -3.03 3.85
CA SER A 43 20.00 -2.42 2.52
C SER A 43 21.20 -2.86 1.68
N GLU A 44 22.40 -2.97 2.27
CA GLU A 44 23.62 -3.32 1.56
C GLU A 44 23.60 -4.75 1.00
N ASN A 45 22.78 -5.63 1.60
CA ASN A 45 22.69 -7.05 1.26
C ASN A 45 21.45 -7.38 0.42
N LEU A 46 20.56 -6.41 0.18
CA LEU A 46 19.27 -6.63 -0.47
C LEU A 46 19.43 -7.26 -1.86
N HIS A 47 20.31 -6.69 -2.69
CA HIS A 47 20.52 -7.16 -4.07
C HIS A 47 20.93 -8.63 -4.10
N GLN A 48 22.00 -8.98 -3.38
CA GLN A 48 22.49 -10.35 -3.34
C GLN A 48 21.43 -11.32 -2.80
N THR A 49 20.69 -10.90 -1.76
CA THR A 49 19.62 -11.71 -1.16
C THR A 49 18.49 -12.01 -2.15
N VAL A 50 18.07 -11.03 -2.95
CA VAL A 50 17.03 -11.22 -3.99
C VAL A 50 17.50 -12.19 -5.06
N ILE A 51 18.74 -12.01 -5.56
CA ILE A 51 19.33 -12.89 -6.57
C ILE A 51 19.45 -14.33 -6.05
N ASP A 52 19.94 -14.51 -4.82
CA ASP A 52 20.13 -15.83 -4.22
C ASP A 52 18.79 -16.51 -3.94
N PHE A 53 17.79 -15.77 -3.46
CA PHE A 53 16.45 -16.32 -3.26
C PHE A 53 15.87 -16.85 -4.58
N SER A 54 15.95 -16.06 -5.66
CA SER A 54 15.52 -16.47 -7.00
C SER A 54 16.24 -17.74 -7.46
N LYS A 55 17.58 -17.75 -7.43
CA LYS A 55 18.42 -18.90 -7.82
C LYS A 55 18.13 -20.18 -7.02
N ASN A 56 17.69 -20.05 -5.76
CA ASN A 56 17.35 -21.17 -4.88
C ASN A 56 15.88 -21.63 -4.99
N GLY A 57 15.21 -21.28 -6.10
CA GLY A 57 13.86 -21.70 -6.43
C GLY A 57 12.77 -20.84 -5.79
N GLY A 58 13.07 -19.58 -5.49
CA GLY A 58 12.10 -18.57 -5.09
C GLY A 58 11.08 -18.34 -6.21
N HIS A 59 9.80 -18.54 -5.92
CA HIS A 59 8.70 -18.38 -6.88
C HIS A 59 8.23 -16.93 -6.99
N GLY A 60 8.32 -16.18 -5.89
CA GLY A 60 7.91 -14.78 -5.82
C GLY A 60 8.21 -14.20 -4.43
N ALA A 61 8.25 -12.88 -4.30
CA ALA A 61 8.47 -12.27 -3.00
C ALA A 61 7.79 -10.92 -2.89
N ASN A 62 7.30 -10.55 -1.71
CA ASN A 62 6.97 -9.18 -1.42
C ASN A 62 8.21 -8.41 -0.91
N VAL A 63 8.15 -7.10 -1.02
CA VAL A 63 9.17 -6.18 -0.52
C VAL A 63 8.46 -5.10 0.30
N THR A 64 8.95 -4.83 1.50
CA THR A 64 8.42 -3.78 2.38
C THR A 64 9.51 -2.80 2.78
N LEU A 65 9.16 -1.85 3.67
CA LEU A 65 10.08 -0.86 4.20
C LEU A 65 11.38 -1.51 4.72
N PRO A 66 12.54 -0.89 4.52
CA PRO A 66 12.78 0.33 3.72
C PRO A 66 13.06 0.08 2.23
N HIS A 67 12.89 -1.14 1.74
CA HIS A 67 13.55 -1.66 0.53
C HIS A 67 12.81 -1.43 -0.79
N LYS A 68 11.56 -0.95 -0.76
CA LYS A 68 10.71 -0.84 -1.96
C LYS A 68 11.33 -0.04 -3.11
N GLN A 69 12.17 0.96 -2.81
CA GLN A 69 12.90 1.72 -3.83
C GLN A 69 14.18 1.01 -4.26
N GLN A 70 14.99 0.56 -3.30
CA GLN A 70 16.31 -0.01 -3.54
C GLN A 70 16.24 -1.35 -4.29
N VAL A 71 15.16 -2.12 -4.13
CA VAL A 71 15.01 -3.41 -4.80
C VAL A 71 14.95 -3.28 -6.33
N ILE A 72 14.67 -2.08 -6.85
CA ILE A 72 14.68 -1.79 -8.29
C ILE A 72 16.06 -2.05 -8.91
N ASP A 73 17.15 -1.90 -8.14
CA ASP A 73 18.51 -2.20 -8.60
C ASP A 73 18.78 -3.71 -8.74
N SER A 74 17.79 -4.55 -8.41
CA SER A 74 17.91 -6.01 -8.34
C SER A 74 16.96 -6.75 -9.29
N ILE A 75 16.29 -6.01 -10.18
CA ILE A 75 15.30 -6.54 -11.14
C ILE A 75 15.68 -6.14 -12.57
N GLU A 76 15.34 -7.00 -13.51
CA GLU A 76 15.57 -6.78 -14.93
C GLU A 76 14.44 -5.96 -15.57
N ASN A 77 13.19 -6.23 -15.18
CA ASN A 77 12.01 -5.56 -15.71
C ASN A 77 11.15 -4.99 -14.59
N ILE A 78 10.51 -3.85 -14.85
CA ILE A 78 9.62 -3.18 -13.90
C ILE A 78 8.34 -2.74 -14.61
N SER A 79 7.21 -3.02 -13.99
CA SER A 79 5.89 -2.66 -14.51
C SER A 79 5.72 -1.14 -14.61
N GLU A 80 4.80 -0.69 -15.47
CA GLU A 80 4.52 0.73 -15.62
C GLU A 80 3.98 1.36 -14.33
N THR A 81 3.16 0.62 -13.58
CA THR A 81 2.66 0.98 -12.25
C THR A 81 3.80 1.17 -11.24
N ALA A 82 4.74 0.23 -11.16
CA ALA A 82 5.88 0.32 -10.26
C ALA A 82 6.86 1.43 -10.66
N LYS A 83 7.04 1.70 -11.96
CA LYS A 83 7.81 2.84 -12.47
C LYS A 83 7.21 4.16 -12.00
N GLN A 84 5.91 4.36 -12.17
CA GLN A 84 5.20 5.57 -11.76
C GLN A 84 5.24 5.74 -10.23
N ALA A 85 5.13 4.64 -9.48
CA ALA A 85 5.30 4.65 -8.03
C ALA A 85 6.76 4.82 -7.60
N HIS A 86 7.74 4.69 -8.50
CA HIS A 86 9.16 4.54 -8.16
C HIS A 86 9.38 3.60 -6.95
N ALA A 87 8.64 2.50 -6.89
CA ALA A 87 8.64 1.58 -5.77
C ALA A 87 8.08 0.23 -6.20
N VAL A 88 8.71 -0.85 -5.76
CA VAL A 88 8.31 -2.23 -6.00
C VAL A 88 7.99 -2.88 -4.66
N ASN A 89 6.81 -3.50 -4.55
CA ASN A 89 6.40 -4.25 -3.36
C ASN A 89 6.20 -5.76 -3.67
N THR A 90 6.29 -6.16 -4.94
CA THR A 90 6.05 -7.53 -5.41
C THR A 90 7.06 -7.87 -6.49
N LEU A 91 7.79 -8.96 -6.27
CA LEU A 91 8.76 -9.56 -7.18
C LEU A 91 8.18 -10.86 -7.72
N TYR A 92 8.42 -11.12 -9.00
CA TYR A 92 8.02 -12.36 -9.68
C TYR A 92 9.03 -12.72 -10.76
N LEU A 93 8.98 -13.95 -11.26
CA LEU A 93 9.76 -14.36 -12.42
C LEU A 93 8.88 -14.33 -13.66
N ASP A 94 9.36 -13.74 -14.75
CA ASP A 94 8.68 -13.84 -16.04
C ASP A 94 8.90 -15.21 -16.71
N VAL A 95 8.37 -15.36 -17.93
CA VAL A 95 8.46 -16.60 -18.70
C VAL A 95 9.90 -16.94 -19.13
N GLU A 96 10.80 -15.96 -19.13
CA GLU A 96 12.23 -16.12 -19.43
C GLU A 96 13.05 -16.38 -18.15
N GLY A 97 12.43 -16.30 -16.98
CA GLY A 97 13.07 -16.47 -15.68
C GLY A 97 13.77 -15.20 -15.16
N GLN A 98 13.47 -14.03 -15.72
CA GLN A 98 14.00 -12.74 -15.25
C GLN A 98 13.19 -12.24 -14.06
N ILE A 99 13.86 -11.58 -13.12
CA ILE A 99 13.23 -11.00 -11.94
C ILE A 99 12.54 -9.70 -12.34
N CYS A 100 11.24 -9.67 -12.15
CA CYS A 100 10.40 -8.55 -12.48
C CYS A 100 9.82 -7.91 -11.21
N GLY A 101 9.57 -6.60 -11.26
CA GLY A 101 8.99 -5.84 -10.16
C GLY A 101 7.62 -5.24 -10.49
N GLU A 102 6.70 -5.35 -9.54
CA GLU A 102 5.36 -4.76 -9.55
C GLU A 102 5.08 -4.00 -8.25
N ASN A 103 4.14 -3.06 -8.29
CA ASN A 103 3.58 -2.37 -7.14
C ASN A 103 2.08 -2.66 -7.02
N THR A 104 1.73 -3.55 -6.11
CA THR A 104 0.36 -3.94 -5.82
C THR A 104 -0.30 -3.08 -4.74
N ASP A 105 0.42 -2.15 -4.09
CA ASP A 105 -0.15 -1.29 -3.04
C ASP A 105 -1.28 -0.43 -3.63
N GLY A 106 -1.06 0.17 -4.80
CA GLY A 106 -2.04 1.05 -5.44
C GLY A 106 -3.33 0.35 -5.80
N ILE A 107 -3.26 -0.80 -6.49
CA ILE A 107 -4.45 -1.56 -6.87
C ILE A 107 -5.13 -2.16 -5.63
N GLY A 108 -4.35 -2.58 -4.63
CA GLY A 108 -4.87 -3.04 -3.35
C GLY A 108 -5.67 -1.96 -2.63
N PHE A 109 -5.17 -0.72 -2.63
CA PHE A 109 -5.88 0.43 -2.07
C PHE A 109 -7.20 0.71 -2.82
N ILE A 110 -7.18 0.76 -4.15
CA ILE A 110 -8.39 1.00 -4.96
C ILE A 110 -9.43 -0.12 -4.77
N ASN A 111 -8.99 -1.37 -4.72
CA ASN A 111 -9.89 -2.51 -4.49
C ASN A 111 -10.54 -2.43 -3.11
N ASP A 112 -9.79 -2.09 -2.05
CA ASP A 112 -10.37 -1.95 -0.71
C ASP A 112 -11.35 -0.77 -0.61
N LEU A 113 -11.01 0.37 -1.23
CA LEU A 113 -11.91 1.50 -1.32
C LEU A 113 -13.25 1.10 -1.96
N SER A 114 -13.21 0.38 -3.08
CA SER A 114 -14.41 -0.04 -3.80
C SER A 114 -15.20 -1.11 -3.03
N ASN A 115 -14.53 -2.19 -2.62
CA ASN A 115 -15.16 -3.41 -2.13
C ASN A 115 -15.66 -3.27 -0.69
N ARG A 116 -14.83 -2.71 0.20
CA ARG A 116 -15.13 -2.62 1.64
C ARG A 116 -15.67 -1.26 2.03
N CYS A 117 -15.10 -0.20 1.47
CA CYS A 117 -15.42 1.17 1.89
C CYS A 117 -16.57 1.79 1.07
N HIS A 118 -16.90 1.19 -0.08
CA HIS A 118 -17.85 1.69 -1.07
C HIS A 118 -17.54 3.13 -1.54
N ILE A 119 -16.25 3.42 -1.74
CA ILE A 119 -15.71 4.71 -2.16
C ILE A 119 -15.18 4.59 -3.60
N ASP A 120 -15.65 5.50 -4.47
CA ASP A 120 -15.09 5.71 -5.81
C ASP A 120 -14.30 7.02 -5.83
N CYS A 121 -13.07 6.99 -6.35
CA CYS A 121 -12.21 8.15 -6.51
C CYS A 121 -12.66 9.08 -7.65
N ASN A 122 -13.43 8.58 -8.62
CA ASN A 122 -13.82 9.33 -9.80
C ASN A 122 -14.59 10.60 -9.46
N GLY A 123 -14.10 11.74 -9.95
CA GLY A 123 -14.70 13.05 -9.71
C GLY A 123 -14.63 13.54 -8.26
N LYS A 124 -13.85 12.89 -7.38
CA LYS A 124 -13.69 13.28 -5.97
C LYS A 124 -12.56 14.28 -5.75
N ASN A 125 -12.73 15.12 -4.73
CA ASN A 125 -11.63 15.89 -4.17
C ASN A 125 -10.97 15.06 -3.07
N ILE A 126 -9.71 14.70 -3.25
CA ILE A 126 -8.96 13.81 -2.34
C ILE A 126 -7.84 14.60 -1.66
N LEU A 127 -7.67 14.39 -0.36
CA LEU A 127 -6.56 14.91 0.44
C LEU A 127 -5.71 13.75 0.95
N ILE A 128 -4.39 13.82 0.75
CA ILE A 128 -3.41 12.91 1.36
C ILE A 128 -2.61 13.67 2.42
N LEU A 129 -2.56 13.11 3.63
CA LEU A 129 -1.79 13.59 4.77
C LEU A 129 -0.52 12.76 4.92
N GLY A 130 0.56 13.20 4.28
CA GLY A 130 1.86 12.54 4.22
C GLY A 130 2.26 12.19 2.80
N ALA A 131 3.56 12.30 2.50
CA ALA A 131 4.15 11.94 1.21
C ALA A 131 5.27 10.90 1.39
N GLY A 132 4.99 9.85 2.18
CA GLY A 132 5.89 8.71 2.39
C GLY A 132 5.74 7.61 1.33
N GLY A 133 6.45 6.49 1.51
CA GLY A 133 6.43 5.38 0.55
C GLY A 133 5.04 4.78 0.30
N ALA A 134 4.16 4.77 1.32
CA ALA A 134 2.78 4.30 1.15
C ALA A 134 1.96 5.25 0.24
N ALA A 135 2.04 6.56 0.46
CA ALA A 135 1.40 7.55 -0.41
C ALA A 135 1.94 7.44 -1.85
N GLN A 136 3.26 7.30 -1.98
CA GLN A 136 3.94 7.15 -3.26
C GLN A 136 3.44 5.91 -4.06
N GLY A 137 3.13 4.80 -3.38
CA GLY A 137 2.59 3.59 -4.01
C GLY A 137 1.14 3.72 -4.50
N ILE A 138 0.30 4.51 -3.82
CA ILE A 138 -1.14 4.60 -4.15
C ILE A 138 -1.47 5.74 -5.11
N VAL A 139 -0.68 6.81 -5.15
CA VAL A 139 -1.00 8.01 -5.97
C VAL A 139 -1.19 7.68 -7.46
N PRO A 140 -0.34 6.87 -8.12
CA PRO A 140 -0.55 6.54 -9.53
C PRO A 140 -1.92 5.90 -9.81
N GLU A 141 -2.35 4.97 -8.96
CA GLU A 141 -3.65 4.30 -9.11
C GLU A 141 -4.82 5.22 -8.76
N ILE A 142 -4.68 6.10 -7.76
CA ILE A 142 -5.66 7.15 -7.50
C ILE A 142 -5.86 8.01 -8.76
N MET A 143 -4.76 8.46 -9.39
CA MET A 143 -4.84 9.33 -10.57
C MET A 143 -5.47 8.62 -11.78
N LYS A 144 -5.22 7.33 -11.98
CA LYS A 144 -5.89 6.52 -13.02
C LYS A 144 -7.40 6.45 -12.84
N ASN A 145 -7.88 6.55 -11.60
CA ASN A 145 -9.29 6.60 -11.24
C ASN A 145 -9.89 8.02 -11.30
N LYS A 146 -9.21 8.97 -11.98
CA LYS A 146 -9.75 10.27 -12.41
C LYS A 146 -10.41 11.10 -11.29
N PRO A 147 -9.70 11.38 -10.18
CA PRO A 147 -10.19 12.32 -9.18
C PRO A 147 -10.37 13.70 -9.78
N LYS A 148 -11.31 14.48 -9.24
CA LYS A 148 -11.48 15.89 -9.61
C LYS A 148 -10.25 16.70 -9.21
N SER A 149 -9.74 16.48 -8.01
CA SER A 149 -8.49 17.09 -7.54
C SER A 149 -7.80 16.21 -6.50
N LEU A 150 -6.48 16.19 -6.50
CA LEU A 150 -5.67 15.53 -5.48
C LEU A 150 -4.77 16.54 -4.76
N VAL A 151 -4.95 16.72 -3.46
CA VAL A 151 -4.08 17.55 -2.63
C VAL A 151 -3.18 16.64 -1.79
N ILE A 152 -1.88 16.84 -1.85
CA ILE A 152 -0.90 16.06 -1.10
C ILE A 152 -0.18 16.99 -0.15
N THR A 153 -0.26 16.68 1.14
CA THR A 153 0.40 17.46 2.18
C THR A 153 1.56 16.70 2.78
N ASN A 154 2.63 17.41 3.10
CA ASN A 154 3.74 16.83 3.84
C ASN A 154 4.51 17.89 4.63
N ARG A 155 5.28 17.46 5.64
CA ARG A 155 6.13 18.39 6.42
C ARG A 155 7.19 19.03 5.53
N SER A 156 7.82 18.24 4.68
CA SER A 156 8.76 18.68 3.65
C SER A 156 8.02 18.74 2.32
N ILE A 157 7.83 19.94 1.77
CA ILE A 157 7.04 20.14 0.55
C ILE A 157 7.63 19.38 -0.64
N GLU A 158 8.97 19.25 -0.72
CA GLU A 158 9.62 18.60 -1.86
C GLU A 158 9.21 17.14 -2.03
N LYS A 159 8.89 16.45 -0.94
CA LYS A 159 8.37 15.07 -1.01
C LYS A 159 6.96 15.01 -1.59
N ALA A 160 6.11 15.98 -1.28
CA ALA A 160 4.77 16.05 -1.84
C ALA A 160 4.83 16.44 -3.33
N GLU A 161 5.70 17.37 -3.70
CA GLU A 161 5.90 17.78 -5.10
C GLU A 161 6.35 16.62 -5.98
N LYS A 162 7.24 15.75 -5.47
CA LYS A 162 7.70 14.56 -6.20
C LYS A 162 6.58 13.61 -6.63
N ILE A 163 5.48 13.55 -5.88
CA ILE A 163 4.35 12.65 -6.18
C ILE A 163 3.12 13.40 -6.74
N ALA A 164 3.08 14.73 -6.62
CA ALA A 164 2.03 15.59 -7.19
C ALA A 164 2.38 16.02 -8.62
N VAL A 165 2.52 15.05 -9.53
CA VAL A 165 3.02 15.29 -10.90
C VAL A 165 1.92 15.59 -11.93
N SER A 166 0.65 15.35 -11.61
CA SER A 166 -0.47 15.55 -12.53
C SER A 166 -1.06 16.96 -12.43
N ASN A 167 -1.65 17.47 -13.53
CA ASN A 167 -2.21 18.82 -13.61
C ASN A 167 -3.30 19.14 -12.57
N ASN A 168 -4.08 18.13 -12.17
CA ASN A 168 -5.12 18.24 -11.14
C ASN A 168 -4.62 17.80 -9.75
N SER A 169 -3.30 17.66 -9.56
CA SER A 169 -2.68 17.39 -8.26
C SER A 169 -1.92 18.62 -7.74
N LYS A 170 -1.90 18.82 -6.43
CA LYS A 170 -1.24 19.95 -5.78
C LYS A 170 -0.50 19.51 -4.51
N ALA A 171 0.78 19.84 -4.44
CA ALA A 171 1.56 19.71 -3.23
C ALA A 171 1.40 20.93 -2.31
N MET A 172 1.40 20.70 -1.00
CA MET A 172 1.43 21.76 0.00
C MET A 172 2.02 21.29 1.33
N THR A 173 2.37 22.23 2.20
CA THR A 173 2.73 21.94 3.59
C THR A 173 1.50 21.81 4.47
N PHE A 174 1.66 21.22 5.66
CA PHE A 174 0.60 21.20 6.67
C PHE A 174 0.17 22.61 7.13
N GLU A 175 1.09 23.58 7.12
CA GLU A 175 0.76 24.98 7.42
C GLU A 175 -0.09 25.59 6.33
N GLN A 176 0.27 25.39 5.05
CA GLN A 176 -0.53 25.87 3.91
C GLN A 176 -1.94 25.25 3.89
N LEU A 177 -2.08 24.00 4.31
CA LEU A 177 -3.40 23.35 4.44
C LEU A 177 -4.32 24.11 5.41
N LYS A 178 -3.80 24.72 6.49
CA LYS A 178 -4.62 25.40 7.51
C LYS A 178 -5.44 26.55 6.94
N ASP A 179 -4.94 27.20 5.88
CA ASP A 179 -5.56 28.34 5.22
C ASP A 179 -6.21 27.95 3.88
N PHE A 180 -6.16 26.66 3.51
CA PHE A 180 -6.72 26.15 2.27
C PHE A 180 -8.22 25.91 2.41
N ASN A 181 -9.03 26.77 1.81
CA ASN A 181 -10.48 26.71 1.89
C ASN A 181 -11.08 25.76 0.84
N GLN A 182 -10.90 24.46 1.04
CA GLN A 182 -11.50 23.42 0.22
C GLN A 182 -11.89 22.23 1.10
N SER A 183 -13.09 21.70 0.89
CA SER A 183 -13.53 20.44 1.51
C SER A 183 -13.21 19.24 0.61
N PHE A 184 -13.00 18.08 1.22
CA PHE A 184 -12.59 16.86 0.53
C PHE A 184 -13.61 15.75 0.73
N ASP A 185 -13.84 14.96 -0.31
CA ASP A 185 -14.69 13.79 -0.25
C ASP A 185 -13.98 12.62 0.47
N LEU A 186 -12.66 12.50 0.28
CA LEU A 186 -11.82 11.46 0.89
C LEU A 186 -10.56 12.10 1.47
N ILE A 187 -10.27 11.81 2.74
CA ILE A 187 -9.04 12.20 3.43
C ILE A 187 -8.25 10.94 3.80
N ILE A 188 -7.06 10.80 3.23
CA ILE A 188 -6.17 9.65 3.40
C ILE A 188 -5.02 10.06 4.32
N HIS A 189 -4.84 9.37 5.44
CA HIS A 189 -3.67 9.49 6.29
C HIS A 189 -2.60 8.49 5.88
N ALA A 190 -1.43 9.00 5.53
CA ALA A 190 -0.32 8.22 4.95
C ALA A 190 1.00 8.47 5.70
N SER A 191 0.92 8.74 7.01
CA SER A 191 2.06 9.07 7.86
C SER A 191 2.35 7.97 8.88
N SER A 192 3.62 7.73 9.18
CA SER A 192 4.04 6.79 10.22
C SER A 192 3.83 7.28 11.66
N LEU A 193 3.22 8.46 11.85
CA LEU A 193 2.92 9.02 13.18
C LEU A 193 2.00 8.13 14.02
N GLY A 194 1.15 7.33 13.36
CA GLY A 194 0.27 6.36 14.02
C GLY A 194 1.01 5.39 14.94
N HIS A 195 2.21 4.95 14.56
CA HIS A 195 3.07 4.09 15.39
C HIS A 195 3.55 4.75 16.69
N LYS A 196 3.44 6.07 16.81
CA LYS A 196 3.74 6.85 18.02
C LYS A 196 2.47 7.27 18.78
N GLY A 197 1.30 6.73 18.40
CA GLY A 197 0.02 7.12 18.97
C GLY A 197 -0.41 8.54 18.56
N GLN A 198 0.04 9.03 17.41
CA GLN A 198 -0.22 10.39 16.93
C GLN A 198 -0.90 10.39 15.57
N THR A 199 -1.64 11.46 15.26
CA THR A 199 -2.27 11.65 13.94
C THR A 199 -2.06 13.08 13.42
N LEU A 200 -2.23 13.24 12.10
CA LEU A 200 -2.26 14.53 11.44
C LEU A 200 -3.70 15.01 11.38
N LYS A 201 -3.93 16.21 11.92
CA LYS A 201 -5.28 16.78 12.03
C LYS A 201 -5.61 17.67 10.83
N PHE A 202 -6.88 17.67 10.45
CA PHE A 202 -7.48 18.62 9.50
C PHE A 202 -8.57 19.45 10.23
N LYS A 203 -9.06 20.52 9.59
CA LYS A 203 -10.05 21.44 10.18
C LYS A 203 -11.46 21.14 9.66
N GLN A 204 -12.47 21.67 10.35
CA GLN A 204 -13.88 21.55 9.94
C GLN A 204 -14.13 22.05 8.50
N GLN A 205 -13.41 23.10 8.07
CA GLN A 205 -13.53 23.63 6.69
C GLN A 205 -13.09 22.62 5.61
N HIS A 206 -12.28 21.62 5.97
CA HIS A 206 -11.78 20.60 5.05
C HIS A 206 -12.75 19.43 4.86
N ILE A 207 -13.89 19.43 5.56
CA ILE A 207 -14.86 18.34 5.50
C ILE A 207 -16.27 18.85 5.20
N HIS A 208 -17.09 17.97 4.65
CA HIS A 208 -18.53 18.12 4.51
C HIS A 208 -19.23 16.84 5.02
N SER A 209 -20.56 16.81 5.00
CA SER A 209 -21.36 15.72 5.57
C SER A 209 -21.17 14.33 4.94
N LYS A 210 -20.41 14.23 3.84
CA LYS A 210 -20.13 12.98 3.13
C LYS A 210 -18.62 12.67 3.08
N THR A 211 -17.79 13.45 3.77
CA THR A 211 -16.36 13.18 3.84
C THR A 211 -16.11 11.86 4.55
N GLN A 212 -15.20 11.06 4.00
CA GLN A 212 -14.73 9.82 4.61
C GLN A 212 -13.22 9.89 4.88
N GLY A 213 -12.79 9.26 5.97
CA GLY A 213 -11.40 9.12 6.35
C GLY A 213 -10.85 7.73 6.01
N TYR A 214 -9.57 7.63 5.68
CA TYR A 214 -8.88 6.36 5.52
C TYR A 214 -7.45 6.47 6.06
N ASP A 215 -7.02 5.61 6.98
CA ASP A 215 -5.62 5.49 7.38
C ASP A 215 -4.96 4.33 6.61
N LEU A 216 -3.80 4.56 5.98
CA LEU A 216 -3.05 3.48 5.32
C LEU A 216 -2.43 2.51 6.34
N SER A 217 -2.29 2.93 7.59
CA SER A 217 -1.92 2.06 8.71
C SER A 217 -3.11 1.21 9.15
N TYR A 218 -2.86 0.10 9.84
CA TYR A 218 -3.91 -0.77 10.38
C TYR A 218 -3.70 -1.06 11.86
N GLY A 219 -4.74 -1.54 12.53
CA GLY A 219 -4.71 -1.87 13.96
C GLY A 219 -4.34 -0.68 14.83
N LYS A 220 -3.49 -0.89 15.85
CA LYS A 220 -3.12 0.15 16.83
C LYS A 220 -2.52 1.42 16.21
N ALA A 221 -1.85 1.29 15.07
CA ALA A 221 -1.26 2.44 14.39
C ALA A 221 -2.31 3.34 13.74
N ALA A 222 -3.45 2.79 13.31
CA ALA A 222 -4.54 3.57 12.70
C ALA A 222 -5.40 4.31 13.74
N GLN A 223 -5.52 3.75 14.96
CA GLN A 223 -6.46 4.22 15.98
C GLN A 223 -6.44 5.74 16.24
N PRO A 224 -5.28 6.42 16.34
CA PRO A 224 -5.27 7.86 16.57
C PRO A 224 -5.97 8.67 15.47
N PHE A 225 -5.92 8.23 14.22
CA PHE A 225 -6.63 8.87 13.11
C PHE A 225 -8.13 8.54 13.13
N LEU A 226 -8.48 7.28 13.42
CA LEU A 226 -9.88 6.87 13.54
C LEU A 226 -10.59 7.62 14.67
N ASP A 227 -9.98 7.71 15.86
CA ASP A 227 -10.51 8.46 17.00
C ASP A 227 -10.71 9.95 16.65
N PHE A 228 -9.79 10.51 15.87
CA PHE A 228 -9.89 11.88 15.40
C PHE A 228 -11.05 12.06 14.41
N CYS A 229 -11.21 11.13 13.46
CA CYS A 229 -12.33 11.11 12.52
C CYS A 229 -13.68 10.99 13.24
N ASP A 230 -13.76 10.12 14.25
CA ASP A 230 -14.95 9.94 15.09
C ASP A 230 -15.31 11.23 15.85
N SER A 231 -14.31 11.93 16.39
CA SER A 231 -14.50 13.24 17.04
C SER A 231 -15.07 14.31 16.08
N MET A 232 -14.80 14.18 14.79
CA MET A 232 -15.29 15.04 13.70
C MET A 232 -16.59 14.50 13.07
N LYS A 233 -17.10 13.36 13.55
CA LYS A 233 -18.29 12.66 13.04
C LYS A 233 -18.19 12.28 11.56
N ILE A 234 -17.01 11.90 11.10
CA ILE A 234 -16.82 11.36 9.75
C ILE A 234 -16.58 9.85 9.82
N GLN A 235 -17.17 9.11 8.89
CA GLN A 235 -16.90 7.68 8.77
C GLN A 235 -15.44 7.49 8.37
N SER A 236 -14.75 6.54 9.01
CA SER A 236 -13.36 6.25 8.69
C SER A 236 -13.05 4.76 8.66
N TYR A 237 -11.98 4.41 7.95
CA TYR A 237 -11.51 3.05 7.75
C TYR A 237 -9.99 2.98 8.00
N ASP A 238 -9.51 1.82 8.47
CA ASP A 238 -8.08 1.52 8.58
C ASP A 238 -7.56 0.79 7.33
N GLY A 239 -6.26 0.52 7.31
CA GLY A 239 -5.55 -0.05 6.17
C GLY A 239 -5.60 -1.57 6.03
N ILE A 240 -6.35 -2.29 6.87
CA ILE A 240 -6.31 -3.77 6.88
C ILE A 240 -6.80 -4.35 5.56
N GLY A 241 -7.80 -3.71 4.94
CA GLY A 241 -8.33 -4.16 3.66
C GLY A 241 -7.34 -3.94 2.52
N MET A 242 -6.69 -2.77 2.45
CA MET A 242 -5.57 -2.54 1.53
C MET A 242 -4.47 -3.61 1.69
N LEU A 243 -4.11 -4.01 2.93
CA LEU A 243 -3.12 -5.05 3.17
C LEU A 243 -3.52 -6.40 2.56
N ILE A 244 -4.79 -6.78 2.65
CA ILE A 244 -5.30 -8.04 2.09
C ILE A 244 -5.39 -7.95 0.56
N GLU A 245 -5.93 -6.85 0.03
CA GLU A 245 -6.14 -6.66 -1.40
C GLU A 245 -4.83 -6.55 -2.19
N GLN A 246 -3.80 -5.88 -1.64
CA GLN A 246 -2.47 -5.87 -2.29
C GLN A 246 -1.83 -7.27 -2.30
N ALA A 247 -2.10 -8.08 -1.27
CA ALA A 247 -1.60 -9.45 -1.20
C ALA A 247 -2.33 -10.35 -2.19
N ALA A 248 -3.63 -10.15 -2.38
CA ALA A 248 -4.42 -10.85 -3.39
C ALA A 248 -3.91 -10.56 -4.80
N ALA A 249 -3.59 -9.31 -5.11
CA ALA A 249 -2.98 -8.93 -6.38
C ALA A 249 -1.60 -9.57 -6.58
N ALA A 250 -0.76 -9.61 -5.53
CA ALA A 250 0.53 -10.31 -5.59
C ALA A 250 0.36 -11.82 -5.82
N PHE A 251 -0.63 -12.44 -5.16
CA PHE A 251 -0.95 -13.85 -5.33
C PHE A 251 -1.42 -14.17 -6.76
N GLU A 252 -2.25 -13.31 -7.34
CA GLU A 252 -2.71 -13.42 -8.73
C GLU A 252 -1.53 -13.33 -9.71
N ILE A 253 -0.57 -12.44 -9.47
CA ILE A 253 0.66 -12.35 -10.28
C ILE A 253 1.46 -13.66 -10.22
N TRP A 254 1.58 -14.26 -9.04
CA TRP A 254 2.40 -15.47 -8.86
C TRP A 254 1.74 -16.75 -9.38
N PHE A 255 0.41 -16.85 -9.28
CA PHE A 255 -0.29 -18.11 -9.51
C PHE A 255 -1.34 -18.04 -10.63
N GLY A 256 -1.62 -16.86 -11.19
CA GLY A 256 -2.62 -16.66 -12.24
C GLY A 256 -4.06 -16.88 -11.77
N VAL A 257 -4.30 -16.93 -10.46
CA VAL A 257 -5.62 -17.12 -9.85
C VAL A 257 -5.87 -16.05 -8.81
N LYS A 258 -7.08 -15.47 -8.82
CA LYS A 258 -7.47 -14.40 -7.92
C LYS A 258 -8.16 -14.96 -6.67
N PRO A 259 -7.59 -14.78 -5.46
CA PRO A 259 -8.20 -15.30 -4.24
C PRO A 259 -9.38 -14.44 -3.78
N GLU A 260 -10.28 -15.07 -3.03
CA GLU A 260 -11.36 -14.41 -2.30
C GLU A 260 -10.81 -13.72 -1.04
N THR A 261 -10.98 -12.40 -0.95
CA THR A 261 -10.43 -11.58 0.15
C THR A 261 -11.37 -11.47 1.34
N HIS A 262 -12.69 -11.52 1.13
CA HIS A 262 -13.72 -11.33 2.16
C HIS A 262 -13.60 -12.34 3.33
N THR A 263 -13.16 -13.57 3.05
CA THR A 263 -13.03 -14.64 4.07
C THR A 263 -11.85 -14.44 5.02
N ILE A 264 -10.88 -13.58 4.65
CA ILE A 264 -9.65 -13.38 5.42
C ILE A 264 -9.83 -12.40 6.56
N PHE A 265 -10.66 -11.36 6.39
CA PHE A 265 -10.90 -10.34 7.41
C PHE A 265 -11.26 -10.96 8.77
N GLN A 266 -12.20 -11.91 8.78
CA GLN A 266 -12.67 -12.61 9.98
C GLN A 266 -11.61 -13.50 10.64
N LYS A 267 -10.60 -13.94 9.87
CA LYS A 267 -9.52 -14.82 10.36
C LYS A 267 -8.33 -14.03 10.90
N LEU A 268 -8.18 -12.76 10.54
CA LEU A 268 -7.10 -11.88 11.03
C LEU A 268 -7.46 -11.15 12.32
N GLU A 269 -8.76 -10.99 12.62
CA GLU A 269 -9.25 -10.40 13.89
C GLU A 269 -9.16 -11.35 15.11
N LYS A 270 -8.76 -12.61 14.90
CA LYS A 270 -8.49 -13.62 15.94
C LYS A 270 -7.00 -13.86 16.12
#